data_AF-A0A816YL51-F1
#
_entry.id   AF-A0A816YL51-F1
#
_cell.length_a   1.000
_cell.length_b   1.000
_cell.length_c   1.000
_cell.angle_alpha   90.00
_cell.angle_beta   90.00
_cell.angle_gamma   90.00
#
_symmetry.space_group_name_H-M   'P 1'
#
loop_
_entity.id
_entity.type
_entity.pdbx_description
1 polymer ?
#
loop_
_entity_poly.entity_id
_entity_poly.type
_entity_poly.pdbx_seq_one_letter_code
_entity_poly.pdbx_strand_id
1 'polypeptide(L)'
;MHNKLVMTEEQFFESLNNFYTDKTSLQIDELFQSAKQDLQYPKESIAFSLLFMQDDEGRFGKFLSTLIRQINQEKLSYVEQLKPILLGYSLISVSQFSRAIHMIDANISQNELNRYIQWVFSIKDFHSSQQVKPLDLEDLLRRLENCACFKH
;
A
#
# COMPACT_ATOMS: atom_id res chain seq x y z
N MET A 1 -19.72 -21.59 -13.81
CA MET A 1 -19.06 -20.69 -14.79
C MET A 1 -18.36 -19.59 -14.02
N HIS A 2 -17.04 -19.68 -13.85
CA HIS A 2 -16.28 -18.56 -13.27
C HIS A 2 -16.18 -17.49 -14.35
N ASN A 3 -16.71 -16.31 -14.07
CA ASN A 3 -16.66 -15.16 -14.96
C ASN A 3 -15.18 -14.77 -15.10
N LYS A 4 -14.50 -15.25 -16.15
CA LYS A 4 -13.12 -14.83 -16.42
C LYS A 4 -13.22 -13.36 -16.80
N LEU A 5 -12.76 -12.48 -15.93
CA LEU A 5 -12.54 -11.07 -16.27
C LEU A 5 -11.41 -11.04 -17.30
N VAL A 6 -11.82 -11.06 -18.56
CA VAL A 6 -10.94 -10.97 -19.72
C VAL A 6 -11.07 -9.55 -20.26
N MET A 7 -9.95 -8.88 -20.43
CA MET A 7 -9.89 -7.49 -20.91
C MET A 7 -8.77 -7.34 -21.93
N THR A 8 -8.83 -6.31 -22.78
CA THR A 8 -7.74 -6.00 -23.70
C THR A 8 -6.52 -5.46 -22.95
N GLU A 9 -5.37 -5.40 -23.62
CA GLU A 9 -4.17 -4.77 -23.07
C GLU A 9 -4.41 -3.31 -22.66
N GLU A 10 -5.08 -2.55 -23.53
CA GLU A 10 -5.43 -1.15 -23.30
C GLU A 10 -6.34 -1.02 -22.06
N GLN A 11 -7.42 -1.81 -21.99
CA GLN A 11 -8.33 -1.80 -20.85
C GLN A 11 -7.63 -2.16 -19.54
N PHE A 12 -6.69 -3.10 -19.56
CA PHE A 12 -5.94 -3.48 -18.38
C PHE A 12 -4.99 -2.36 -17.94
N PHE A 13 -4.25 -1.78 -18.87
CA PHE A 13 -3.33 -0.68 -18.60
C PHE A 13 -4.06 0.55 -18.07
N GLU A 14 -5.20 0.91 -18.67
CA GLU A 14 -6.07 1.99 -18.18
C GLU A 14 -6.62 1.66 -16.79
N SER A 15 -7.04 0.41 -16.54
CA SER A 15 -7.51 -0.01 -15.22
C SER A 15 -6.42 0.13 -14.14
N LEU A 16 -5.17 -0.21 -14.46
CA LEU A 16 -4.04 0.00 -13.55
C LEU A 16 -3.84 1.48 -13.23
N ASN A 17 -3.84 2.36 -14.23
CA ASN A 17 -3.69 3.81 -14.03
C ASN A 17 -4.85 4.41 -13.24
N ASN A 18 -6.09 3.99 -13.52
CA ASN A 18 -7.28 4.51 -12.85
C ASN A 18 -7.38 4.03 -11.40
N PHE A 19 -6.90 2.82 -11.10
CA PHE A 19 -6.95 2.25 -9.77
C PHE A 19 -5.80 2.72 -8.88
N TYR A 20 -4.60 2.85 -9.44
CA TYR A 20 -3.41 3.27 -8.71
C TYR A 20 -3.00 4.69 -9.07
N THR A 21 -3.70 5.67 -8.50
CA THR A 21 -3.47 7.10 -8.77
C THR A 21 -2.12 7.60 -8.26
N ASP A 22 -1.54 6.90 -7.28
CA ASP A 22 -0.34 7.35 -6.58
C ASP A 22 0.95 6.67 -7.11
N LYS A 23 0.80 5.73 -8.04
CA LYS A 23 1.93 5.05 -8.69
C LYS A 23 2.50 5.90 -9.81
N THR A 24 3.82 5.85 -9.95
CA THR A 24 4.52 6.42 -11.11
C THR A 24 4.22 5.62 -12.37
N SER A 25 4.33 6.26 -13.54
CA SER A 25 4.20 5.59 -14.83
C SER A 25 5.12 4.37 -14.96
N LEU A 26 6.35 4.47 -14.45
CA LEU A 26 7.31 3.36 -14.44
C LEU A 26 6.81 2.15 -13.63
N GLN A 27 6.19 2.39 -12.47
CA GLN A 27 5.63 1.32 -11.64
C GLN A 27 4.42 0.67 -12.32
N ILE A 28 3.57 1.46 -12.97
CA ILE A 28 2.44 0.96 -13.77
C ILE A 28 2.93 0.12 -14.95
N ASP A 29 3.92 0.61 -15.69
CA ASP A 29 4.53 -0.11 -16.80
C ASP A 29 5.13 -1.43 -16.32
N GLU A 30 5.83 -1.44 -15.19
CA GLU A 30 6.40 -2.66 -14.62
C GLU A 30 5.32 -3.69 -14.24
N LEU A 31 4.23 -3.25 -13.61
CA LEU A 31 3.07 -4.11 -13.32
C LEU A 31 2.48 -4.68 -14.61
N PHE A 32 2.28 -3.84 -15.62
CA PHE A 32 1.75 -4.25 -16.90
C PHE A 32 2.64 -5.31 -17.59
N GLN A 33 3.96 -5.09 -17.65
CA GLN A 33 4.90 -6.04 -18.23
C GLN A 33 4.96 -7.37 -17.46
N SER A 34 4.91 -7.31 -16.12
CA SER A 34 4.90 -8.52 -15.29
C SER A 34 3.64 -9.37 -15.51
N ALA A 35 2.48 -8.74 -15.72
CA ALA A 35 1.25 -9.44 -16.10
C ALA A 35 1.36 -10.14 -17.47
N LYS A 36 1.94 -9.45 -18.46
CA LYS A 36 2.18 -10.03 -19.80
C LYS A 36 3.11 -11.24 -19.73
N GLN A 37 4.12 -11.17 -18.88
CA GLN A 37 5.04 -12.28 -18.67
C GLN A 37 4.35 -13.51 -18.06
N ASP A 38 3.54 -13.32 -17.01
CA ASP A 38 2.84 -14.42 -16.34
C ASP A 38 1.83 -15.12 -17.25
N LEU A 39 1.14 -14.36 -18.10
CA LEU A 39 0.14 -14.90 -19.03
C LEU A 39 0.73 -15.54 -20.29
N GLN A 40 2.07 -15.50 -20.42
CA GLN A 40 2.83 -15.99 -21.57
C GLN A 40 2.29 -15.40 -22.88
N TYR A 41 2.26 -14.06 -22.95
CA TYR A 41 1.90 -13.31 -24.16
C TYR A 41 2.70 -13.84 -25.38
N PRO A 42 2.09 -14.01 -26.58
CA PRO A 42 1.04 -13.18 -27.15
C PRO A 42 -0.37 -13.79 -27.11
N LYS A 43 -1.23 -13.23 -26.27
CA LYS A 43 -2.67 -13.49 -26.28
C LYS A 43 -3.38 -12.15 -26.35
N GLU A 44 -4.30 -11.93 -27.29
CA GLU A 44 -5.02 -10.65 -27.46
C GLU A 44 -5.82 -10.17 -26.24
N SER A 45 -5.80 -10.92 -25.13
CA SER A 45 -6.53 -10.61 -23.93
C SER A 45 -5.79 -11.01 -22.64
N ILE A 46 -6.02 -10.22 -21.61
CA ILE A 46 -5.51 -10.39 -20.25
C ILE A 46 -6.61 -11.00 -19.40
N ALA A 47 -6.40 -12.25 -18.98
CA ALA A 47 -7.28 -12.94 -18.04
C ALA A 47 -6.86 -12.59 -16.61
N PHE A 48 -7.39 -11.48 -16.09
CA PHE A 48 -6.97 -10.87 -14.82
C PHE A 48 -6.95 -11.84 -13.64
N SER A 49 -7.95 -12.72 -13.55
CA SER A 49 -8.04 -13.74 -12.50
C SER A 49 -6.83 -14.68 -12.44
N LEU A 50 -6.17 -14.94 -13.57
CA LEU A 50 -5.03 -15.86 -13.61
C LEU A 50 -3.77 -15.24 -12.98
N LEU A 51 -3.68 -13.91 -12.89
CA LEU A 51 -2.54 -13.20 -12.29
C LEU A 51 -2.41 -13.42 -10.77
N PHE A 52 -3.44 -13.98 -10.14
CA PHE A 52 -3.51 -14.22 -8.70
C PHE A 52 -3.49 -15.72 -8.35
N MET A 53 -3.34 -16.60 -9.34
CA MET A 53 -3.26 -18.03 -9.07
C MET A 53 -1.84 -18.43 -8.70
N GLN A 54 -1.74 -19.45 -7.85
CA GLN A 54 -0.46 -20.10 -7.53
C GLN A 54 -0.12 -21.14 -8.59
N ASP A 55 1.18 -21.31 -8.85
CA ASP A 55 1.69 -22.46 -9.58
C ASP A 55 1.58 -23.75 -8.73
N ASP A 56 1.95 -24.89 -9.30
CA ASP A 56 1.91 -26.18 -8.64
C ASP A 56 2.83 -26.27 -7.40
N GLU A 57 3.76 -25.32 -7.23
CA GLU A 57 4.65 -25.18 -6.09
C GLU A 57 4.13 -24.17 -5.04
N GLY A 58 2.92 -23.63 -5.22
CA GLY A 58 2.31 -22.66 -4.30
C GLY A 58 2.84 -21.23 -4.46
N ARG A 59 3.62 -20.95 -5.52
CA ARG A 59 4.21 -19.63 -5.76
C ARG A 59 3.29 -18.80 -6.64
N PHE A 60 3.17 -17.52 -6.30
CA PHE A 60 2.46 -16.57 -7.15
C PHE A 60 3.32 -16.10 -8.32
N GLY A 61 2.66 -15.68 -9.40
CA GLY A 61 3.29 -15.10 -10.57
C GLY A 61 4.03 -13.78 -10.29
N LYS A 62 4.83 -13.36 -11.27
CA LYS A 62 5.62 -12.13 -11.21
C LYS A 62 4.77 -10.90 -10.95
N PHE A 63 3.57 -10.82 -11.53
CA PHE A 63 2.65 -9.70 -11.31
C PHE A 63 2.40 -9.44 -9.83
N LEU A 64 2.00 -10.48 -9.09
CA LEU A 64 1.72 -10.32 -7.67
C LEU A 64 3.00 -10.03 -6.87
N SER A 65 4.12 -10.66 -7.24
CA SER A 65 5.41 -10.38 -6.59
C SER A 65 5.87 -8.93 -6.78
N THR A 66 5.68 -8.38 -7.98
CA THR A 66 5.97 -6.98 -8.33
C THR A 66 5.06 -6.05 -7.55
N LEU A 67 3.75 -6.33 -7.51
CA LEU A 67 2.78 -5.53 -6.75
C LEU A 67 3.14 -5.48 -5.26
N ILE A 68 3.42 -6.63 -4.65
CA ILE A 68 3.82 -6.71 -3.23
C ILE A 68 5.11 -5.95 -2.99
N ARG A 69 6.09 -6.06 -3.88
CA ARG A 69 7.36 -5.33 -3.77
C ARG A 69 7.13 -3.82 -3.84
N GLN A 70 6.34 -3.34 -4.80
CA GLN A 70 6.03 -1.91 -4.95
C GLN A 70 5.32 -1.36 -3.72
N ILE A 71 4.28 -2.06 -3.21
CA ILE A 71 3.57 -1.67 -1.98
C ILE A 71 4.53 -1.56 -0.79
N ASN A 72 5.47 -2.50 -0.65
CA ASN A 72 6.46 -2.43 0.42
C ASN A 72 7.43 -1.26 0.25
N GLN A 73 7.86 -0.95 -0.96
CA GLN A 73 8.72 0.20 -1.25
C GLN A 73 8.01 1.53 -0.98
N GLU A 74 6.74 1.65 -1.37
CA GLU A 74 5.89 2.82 -1.14
C GLU A 74 5.71 3.06 0.36
N LYS A 75 5.39 2.00 1.12
CA LYS A 75 5.33 2.06 2.58
C LYS A 75 6.64 2.55 3.19
N LEU A 76 7.79 1.98 2.81
CA LEU A 76 9.08 2.38 3.36
C LEU A 76 9.42 3.83 3.00
N SER A 77 9.17 4.24 1.77
CA SER A 77 9.33 5.63 1.33
C SER A 77 8.48 6.59 2.16
N TYR A 78 7.23 6.21 2.46
CA TYR A 78 6.36 7.03 3.29
C TYR A 78 6.84 7.14 4.74
N VAL A 79 7.34 6.05 5.33
CA VAL A 79 7.94 6.08 6.67
C VAL A 79 9.17 6.98 6.70
N GLU A 80 10.02 6.93 5.67
CA GLU A 80 11.18 7.83 5.56
C GLU A 80 10.78 9.30 5.39
N GLN A 81 9.63 9.60 4.78
CA GLN A 81 9.08 10.95 4.74
C GLN A 81 8.53 11.42 6.11
N LEU A 82 7.99 10.51 6.92
CA LEU A 82 7.49 10.81 8.27
C LEU A 82 8.61 11.10 9.27
N LYS A 83 9.72 10.37 9.18
CA LYS A 83 10.88 10.49 10.07
C LYS A 83 11.31 11.93 10.35
N PRO A 84 11.63 12.77 9.33
CA PRO A 84 12.12 14.14 9.57
C PRO A 84 11.05 15.05 10.20
N ILE A 85 9.76 14.78 9.96
CA ILE A 85 8.65 15.56 10.55
C ILE A 85 8.52 15.27 12.04
N LEU A 86 8.78 14.02 12.44
CA LEU A 86 8.58 13.54 13.81
C LEU A 86 9.85 13.63 14.68
N LEU A 87 11.03 13.81 14.08
CA LEU A 87 12.33 13.81 14.77
C LEU A 87 12.44 14.82 15.92
N GLY A 88 11.69 15.93 15.86
CA GLY A 88 11.70 16.97 16.89
C GLY A 88 10.90 16.65 18.15
N TYR A 89 10.19 15.52 18.20
CA TYR A 89 9.35 15.13 19.34
C TYR A 89 10.02 14.02 20.16
N SER A 90 10.15 14.23 21.47
CA SER A 90 10.63 13.20 22.39
C SER A 90 9.61 12.07 22.57
N LEU A 91 8.33 12.44 22.59
CA LEU A 91 7.19 11.54 22.62
C LEU A 91 6.13 12.07 21.67
N ILE A 92 5.54 11.18 20.88
CA ILE A 92 4.61 11.47 19.80
C ILE A 92 3.20 11.07 20.24
N SER A 93 2.33 12.07 20.37
CA SER A 93 0.91 11.88 20.61
C SER A 93 0.18 11.50 19.32
N VAL A 94 -1.07 11.03 19.46
CA VAL A 94 -1.97 10.81 18.32
C VAL A 94 -2.12 12.09 17.49
N SER A 95 -2.28 13.25 18.12
CA SER A 95 -2.45 14.53 17.41
C SER A 95 -1.22 14.95 16.61
N GLN A 96 -0.02 14.73 17.15
CA GLN A 96 1.24 15.01 16.43
C GLN A 96 1.42 14.06 15.25
N PHE A 97 1.12 12.76 15.45
CA PHE A 97 1.17 11.78 14.38
C PHE A 97 0.16 12.09 13.27
N SER A 98 -1.10 12.41 13.61
CA SER A 98 -2.12 12.81 12.62
C SER A 98 -1.69 14.03 11.82
N ARG A 99 -1.09 15.02 12.48
CA ARG A 99 -0.56 16.21 11.78
C ARG A 99 0.57 15.84 10.83
N ALA A 100 1.48 14.96 11.23
CA ALA A 100 2.58 14.52 10.37
C ALA A 100 2.07 13.77 9.14
N ILE A 101 1.07 12.92 9.29
CA ILE A 101 0.40 12.25 8.17
C ILE A 101 -0.21 13.27 7.20
N HIS A 102 -0.96 14.26 7.70
CA HIS A 102 -1.54 15.31 6.86
C HIS A 102 -0.53 16.21 6.16
N MET A 103 0.70 16.33 6.68
CA MET A 103 1.76 17.08 6.02
C MET A 103 2.33 16.36 4.80
N ILE A 104 2.23 15.02 4.75
CA ILE A 104 2.68 14.22 3.60
C ILE A 104 1.51 13.95 2.66
N ASP A 105 0.35 13.59 3.22
CA ASP A 105 -0.87 13.29 2.48
C ASP A 105 -2.02 14.11 3.03
N ALA A 106 -2.27 15.26 2.38
CA ALA A 106 -3.35 16.16 2.74
C ALA A 106 -4.74 15.59 2.40
N ASN A 107 -4.82 14.60 1.51
CA ASN A 107 -6.08 14.05 1.00
C ASN A 107 -6.47 12.73 1.66
N ILE A 108 -5.65 12.21 2.58
CA ILE A 108 -5.92 10.97 3.31
C ILE A 108 -7.35 10.97 3.87
N SER A 109 -8.08 9.87 3.64
CA SER A 109 -9.41 9.75 4.21
C SER A 109 -9.36 9.60 5.73
N GLN A 110 -10.39 10.06 6.43
CA GLN A 110 -10.47 9.88 7.88
C GLN A 110 -10.42 8.40 8.30
N ASN A 111 -10.98 7.51 7.47
CA ASN A 111 -10.97 6.07 7.72
C ASN A 111 -9.55 5.48 7.61
N GLU A 112 -8.75 5.94 6.66
CA GLU A 112 -7.34 5.55 6.53
C GLU A 112 -6.51 6.06 7.69
N LEU A 113 -6.64 7.35 8.02
CA LEU A 113 -5.95 7.94 9.16
C LEU A 113 -6.29 7.21 10.48
N ASN A 114 -7.57 6.91 10.70
CA ASN A 114 -8.01 6.16 11.88
C ASN A 114 -7.38 4.77 11.95
N ARG A 115 -7.27 4.06 10.82
CA ARG A 115 -6.61 2.74 10.75
C ARG A 115 -5.12 2.84 11.10
N TYR A 116 -4.42 3.88 10.61
CA TYR A 116 -3.01 4.10 10.94
C TYR A 116 -2.82 4.36 12.42
N ILE A 117 -3.65 5.22 13.00
CA ILE A 117 -3.62 5.52 14.44
C ILE A 117 -3.93 4.26 15.24
N GLN A 118 -4.96 3.51 14.87
CA GLN A 118 -5.33 2.26 15.53
C GLN A 118 -4.17 1.27 15.59
N TRP A 119 -3.47 1.12 14.48
CA TRP A 119 -2.34 0.21 14.40
C TRP A 119 -1.14 0.70 15.23
N VAL A 120 -0.68 1.93 14.95
CA VAL A 120 0.53 2.50 15.57
C VAL A 120 0.37 2.59 17.07
N PHE A 121 -0.77 3.07 17.55
CA PHE A 121 -1.04 3.23 18.98
C PHE A 121 -1.65 1.97 19.61
N SER A 122 -1.82 0.90 18.84
CA SER A 122 -2.38 -0.39 19.28
C SER A 122 -3.72 -0.25 20.01
N ILE A 123 -4.59 0.61 19.49
CA ILE A 123 -5.94 0.82 20.01
C ILE A 123 -6.98 0.04 19.21
N LYS A 124 -7.90 -0.60 19.94
CA LYS A 124 -9.00 -1.37 19.35
C LYS A 124 -10.12 -0.47 18.82
N ASP A 125 -10.31 0.69 19.46
CA ASP A 125 -11.32 1.68 19.10
C ASP A 125 -10.67 3.06 19.05
N PHE A 126 -10.90 3.78 17.95
CA PHE A 126 -10.39 5.14 17.77
C PHE A 126 -10.96 6.11 18.81
N HIS A 127 -12.17 5.87 19.35
CA HIS A 127 -12.73 6.67 20.43
C HIS A 127 -11.87 6.66 21.71
N SER A 128 -11.00 5.66 21.87
CA SER A 128 -10.05 5.57 22.99
C SER A 128 -8.73 6.32 22.75
N SER A 129 -8.56 6.96 21.59
CA SER A 129 -7.32 7.64 21.18
C SER A 129 -6.85 8.74 22.13
N GLN A 130 -7.77 9.39 22.85
CA GLN A 130 -7.46 10.46 23.80
C GLN A 130 -6.77 9.96 25.10
N GLN A 131 -6.86 8.66 25.39
CA GLN A 131 -6.31 8.07 26.62
C GLN A 131 -5.00 7.30 26.36
N VAL A 132 -4.51 7.31 25.12
CA VAL A 132 -3.34 6.52 24.76
C VAL A 132 -2.06 7.25 25.15
N LYS A 133 -1.13 6.48 25.71
CA LYS A 133 0.20 7.00 26.01
C LYS A 133 0.92 7.37 24.71
N PRO A 134 1.57 8.55 24.66
CA PRO A 134 2.49 8.88 23.58
C PRO A 134 3.57 7.82 23.40
N LEU A 135 4.05 7.65 22.17
CA LEU A 135 5.11 6.71 21.81
C LEU A 135 6.42 7.44 21.56
N ASP A 136 7.56 6.81 21.82
CA ASP A 136 8.82 7.30 21.27
C ASP A 136 8.88 7.09 19.75
N LEU A 137 9.80 7.81 19.10
CA LEU A 137 9.96 7.79 17.65
C LEU A 137 10.32 6.40 17.11
N GLU A 138 11.23 5.69 17.75
CA GLU A 138 11.69 4.39 17.29
C GLU A 138 10.56 3.35 17.30
N ASP A 139 9.78 3.33 18.38
CA ASP A 139 8.64 2.43 18.50
C ASP A 139 7.54 2.76 17.50
N LEU A 140 7.27 4.04 17.26
CA LEU A 140 6.28 4.47 16.26
C LEU A 140 6.71 4.04 14.85
N LEU A 141 7.96 4.29 14.47
CA LEU A 141 8.49 3.94 13.15
C LEU A 141 8.51 2.42 12.95
N ARG A 142 8.99 1.66 13.94
CA ARG A 142 8.96 0.19 13.91
C ARG A 142 7.55 -0.35 13.70
N ARG A 143 6.53 0.24 14.33
CA ARG A 143 5.13 -0.20 14.16
C ARG A 143 4.59 0.14 12.77
N LEU A 144 4.98 1.28 12.19
CA LEU A 144 4.61 1.68 10.84
C LEU A 144 5.22 0.77 9.77
N GLU A 145 6.52 0.47 9.88
CA GLU A 145 7.22 -0.43 8.95
C GLU A 145 6.58 -1.82 8.93
N ASN A 146 6.05 -2.25 10.08
CA ASN A 146 5.36 -3.52 10.24
C ASN A 146 3.83 -3.43 10.05
N CYS A 147 3.27 -2.28 9.64
CA CYS A 147 1.83 -2.20 9.42
C CYS A 147 1.38 -2.96 8.17
N ALA A 148 0.44 -3.89 8.35
CA ALA A 148 -0.30 -4.52 7.26
C ALA A 148 -1.39 -3.59 6.66
N CYS A 149 -1.75 -2.54 7.39
CA CYS A 149 -2.76 -1.55 7.03
C CYS A 149 -2.27 -0.48 6.05
N PHE A 150 -0.95 -0.32 5.92
CA PHE A 150 -0.35 0.78 5.17
C PHE A 150 -0.55 0.54 3.68
N LYS A 151 -1.42 1.35 3.07
CA LYS A 151 -1.59 1.43 1.63
C LYS A 151 -1.30 2.87 1.24
N HIS A 152 -0.23 3.04 0.47
CA HIS A 152 -0.01 4.15 -0.46
C HIS A 152 0.32 3.49 -1.78
#